data_AF-A0A932RU34-F1
#
_entry.id   AF-A0A932RU34-F1
#
_cell.length_a   1.000
_cell.length_b   1.000
_cell.length_c   1.000
_cell.angle_alpha   90.00
_cell.angle_beta   90.00
_cell.angle_gamma   90.00
#
_symmetry.space_group_name_H-M   'P 1'
#
loop_
_entity.id
_entity.type
_entity.pdbx_description
1 polymer ?
#
loop_
_entity_poly.entity_id
_entity_poly.type
_entity_poly.pdbx_seq_one_letter_code
_entity_poly.pdbx_strand_id
1 'polypeptide(L)'
;MSRANGERGSSAAFVAIMALPLFLLFGLVLDGGRAIDARLTAKNAAAEAARAAASDCDPAILRQQAGRCVVWPDVAYLRAHEYLQANLPGALLLSADPGDVSVSGSQTITRVTVRVRYRVDTAFLGAVGFRQITVEATQSAYTYVSN
;
A
#
# COMPACT_ATOMS: atom_id res chain seq x y z
N MET A 1 -24.92 -21.51 -59.15
CA MET A 1 -23.79 -21.43 -58.20
C MET A 1 -24.13 -20.40 -57.14
N SER A 2 -24.60 -20.84 -55.97
CA SER A 2 -25.03 -19.94 -54.88
C SER A 2 -23.84 -19.50 -54.03
N ARG A 3 -23.62 -18.19 -53.92
CA ARG A 3 -22.58 -17.59 -53.06
C ARG A 3 -23.12 -17.48 -51.62
N ALA A 4 -22.99 -18.56 -50.85
CA ALA A 4 -23.28 -18.57 -49.41
C ALA A 4 -22.15 -17.96 -48.54
N ASN A 5 -21.37 -17.02 -49.08
CA ASN A 5 -20.18 -16.47 -48.41
C ASN A 5 -20.40 -15.13 -47.69
N GLY A 6 -21.58 -14.50 -47.80
CA GLY A 6 -21.87 -13.21 -47.18
C GLY A 6 -22.17 -13.26 -45.68
N GLU A 7 -22.89 -14.29 -45.21
CA GLU A 7 -23.36 -14.36 -43.82
C GLU A 7 -22.26 -14.71 -42.83
N ARG A 8 -21.32 -15.58 -43.22
CA ARG A 8 -20.15 -15.94 -42.38
C ARG A 8 -19.20 -14.76 -42.20
N GLY A 9 -19.05 -13.92 -43.22
CA GLY A 9 -18.22 -12.72 -43.16
C GLY A 9 -18.84 -11.60 -42.32
N SER A 10 -20.16 -11.39 -42.44
CA SER A 10 -20.87 -10.35 -41.67
C SER A 10 -20.91 -10.65 -40.17
N SER A 11 -21.21 -11.89 -39.80
CA SER A 11 -21.19 -12.32 -38.39
C SER A 11 -19.78 -12.29 -37.80
N ALA A 12 -18.76 -12.72 -38.54
CA ALA A 12 -17.36 -12.60 -38.10
C ALA A 12 -16.91 -11.14 -37.94
N ALA A 13 -17.30 -10.25 -38.85
CA ALA A 13 -16.98 -8.82 -38.75
C ALA A 13 -17.68 -8.17 -37.54
N PHE A 14 -18.95 -8.49 -37.29
CA PHE A 14 -19.67 -8.02 -36.11
C PHE A 14 -19.02 -8.50 -34.81
N VAL A 15 -18.67 -9.80 -34.72
CA VAL A 15 -17.97 -10.36 -33.56
C VAL A 15 -16.61 -9.70 -33.36
N ALA A 16 -15.85 -9.45 -34.42
CA ALA A 16 -14.55 -8.78 -34.32
C ALA A 16 -14.69 -7.35 -33.75
N ILE A 17 -15.69 -6.59 -34.22
CA ILE A 17 -15.96 -5.23 -33.72
C ILE A 17 -16.41 -5.26 -32.26
N MET A 18 -17.26 -6.21 -31.87
CA MET A 18 -17.75 -6.36 -30.48
C MET A 18 -16.70 -6.93 -29.53
N ALA A 19 -15.76 -7.73 -30.03
CA ALA A 19 -14.69 -8.28 -29.21
C ALA A 19 -13.73 -7.20 -28.71
N LEU A 20 -13.48 -6.15 -29.50
CA LEU A 20 -12.59 -5.04 -29.12
C LEU A 20 -12.96 -4.37 -27.79
N PRO A 21 -14.20 -3.85 -27.58
CA PRO A 21 -14.58 -3.27 -26.29
C PRO A 21 -14.60 -4.30 -25.16
N LEU A 22 -14.91 -5.57 -25.42
CA LEU A 22 -14.85 -6.63 -24.41
C LEU A 22 -13.41 -6.88 -23.93
N PHE A 23 -12.43 -6.91 -24.83
CA PHE A 23 -11.02 -7.01 -24.47
C PHE A 23 -10.52 -5.78 -23.70
N LEU A 24 -11.00 -4.58 -24.04
CA LEU A 24 -10.70 -3.37 -23.28
C LEU A 24 -11.27 -3.44 -21.85
N LEU A 25 -12.53 -3.87 -21.70
CA LEU A 25 -13.15 -4.07 -20.39
C LEU A 25 -12.42 -5.14 -19.58
N PHE A 26 -12.03 -6.24 -20.21
CA PHE A 26 -11.26 -7.31 -19.58
C PHE A 26 -9.90 -6.79 -19.08
N GLY A 27 -9.17 -6.03 -19.90
CA GLY A 27 -7.92 -5.39 -19.51
C GLY A 27 -8.09 -4.43 -18.33
N LEU A 28 -9.18 -3.64 -18.33
CA LEU A 28 -9.52 -2.73 -17.23
C LEU A 28 -9.79 -3.48 -15.92
N VAL A 29 -10.49 -4.63 -15.97
CA VAL A 29 -10.75 -5.45 -14.78
C VAL A 29 -9.46 -6.02 -14.21
N LEU A 30 -8.56 -6.52 -15.06
CA LEU A 30 -7.28 -7.07 -14.63
C LEU A 30 -6.39 -6.01 -13.96
N ASP A 31 -6.22 -4.85 -14.60
CA ASP A 31 -5.40 -3.77 -14.05
C ASP A 31 -6.07 -3.08 -12.87
N GLY A 32 -7.40 -2.98 -12.86
CA GLY A 32 -8.18 -2.50 -11.72
C GLY A 32 -7.99 -3.39 -10.49
N GLY A 33 -8.00 -4.72 -10.68
CA GLY A 33 -7.69 -5.69 -9.62
C GLY A 33 -6.29 -5.49 -9.05
N ARG A 34 -5.27 -5.34 -9.90
CA ARG A 34 -3.88 -5.06 -9.48
C ARG A 34 -3.75 -3.74 -8.72
N ALA A 35 -4.47 -2.70 -9.15
CA ALA A 35 -4.45 -1.40 -8.47
C ALA A 35 -5.07 -1.47 -7.07
N ILE A 36 -6.13 -2.27 -6.88
CA ILE A 36 -6.75 -2.49 -5.57
C ILE A 36 -5.83 -3.30 -4.67
N ASP A 37 -5.26 -4.40 -5.20
CA ASP A 37 -4.32 -5.24 -4.48
C ASP A 37 -3.11 -4.43 -3.99
N ALA A 38 -2.52 -3.61 -4.88
CA ALA A 38 -1.43 -2.70 -4.55
C ALA A 38 -1.77 -1.75 -3.38
N ARG A 39 -3.00 -1.24 -3.33
CA ARG A 39 -3.48 -0.38 -2.24
C ARG A 39 -3.61 -1.13 -0.93
N LEU A 40 -4.11 -2.36 -0.96
CA LEU A 40 -4.22 -3.19 0.24
C LEU A 40 -2.84 -3.57 0.77
N THR A 41 -1.94 -4.01 -0.10
CA THR A 41 -0.55 -4.34 0.27
C THR A 41 0.19 -3.14 0.83
N ALA A 42 0.11 -1.96 0.18
CA ALA A 42 0.74 -0.74 0.70
C ALA A 42 0.19 -0.32 2.07
N LYS A 43 -1.13 -0.45 2.29
CA LYS A 43 -1.75 -0.18 3.60
C LYS A 43 -1.27 -1.16 4.67
N ASN A 44 -1.27 -2.45 4.38
CA ASN A 44 -0.82 -3.47 5.33
C ASN A 44 0.65 -3.29 5.68
N ALA A 45 1.50 -3.04 4.68
CA ALA A 45 2.91 -2.78 4.89
C ALA A 45 3.16 -1.50 5.71
N ALA A 46 2.41 -0.41 5.45
CA ALA A 46 2.51 0.80 6.25
C ALA A 46 2.06 0.56 7.71
N ALA A 47 1.02 -0.24 7.93
CA ALA A 47 0.54 -0.58 9.27
C ALA A 47 1.57 -1.39 10.05
N GLU A 48 2.15 -2.42 9.42
CA GLU A 48 3.14 -3.27 10.08
C GLU A 48 4.48 -2.56 10.27
N ALA A 49 4.90 -1.71 9.31
CA ALA A 49 6.05 -0.83 9.48
C ALA A 49 5.85 0.14 10.65
N ALA A 50 4.63 0.68 10.82
CA ALA A 50 4.31 1.52 11.97
C ALA A 50 4.37 0.73 13.29
N ARG A 51 3.91 -0.53 13.30
CA ARG A 51 4.02 -1.41 14.48
C ARG A 51 5.48 -1.71 14.81
N ALA A 52 6.29 -2.06 13.82
CA ALA A 52 7.72 -2.28 13.99
C ALA A 52 8.41 -1.02 14.56
N ALA A 53 8.12 0.15 14.01
CA ALA A 53 8.66 1.42 14.50
C ALA A 53 8.15 1.78 15.91
N ALA A 54 6.91 1.44 16.25
CA ALA A 54 6.35 1.68 17.58
C ALA A 54 6.83 0.69 18.65
N SER A 55 7.42 -0.45 18.25
CA SER A 55 7.91 -1.48 19.18
C SER A 55 9.26 -1.15 19.82
N ASP A 56 10.03 -0.24 19.22
CA ASP A 56 11.37 0.13 19.72
C ASP A 56 11.28 1.29 20.72
N CYS A 57 10.64 0.98 21.86
CA CYS A 57 10.53 1.89 22.99
C CYS A 57 11.89 2.04 23.71
N ASP A 58 12.32 3.26 23.98
CA ASP A 58 13.57 3.51 24.72
C ASP A 58 13.54 2.88 26.13
N PRO A 59 14.35 1.83 26.39
CA PRO A 59 14.30 1.09 27.64
C PRO A 59 14.90 1.87 28.82
N ALA A 60 15.70 2.92 28.58
CA ALA A 60 16.19 3.79 29.63
C ALA A 60 15.06 4.72 30.11
N ILE A 61 14.29 5.28 29.17
CA ILE A 61 13.15 6.15 29.48
C ILE A 61 11.99 5.36 30.10
N LEU A 62 11.72 4.15 29.60
CA LEU A 62 10.70 3.26 30.18
C LEU A 62 10.91 3.03 31.69
N ARG A 63 12.16 2.86 32.12
CA ARG A 63 12.53 2.62 33.54
C ARG A 63 12.52 3.90 34.38
N GLN A 64 12.85 5.05 33.79
CA GLN A 64 12.97 6.33 34.51
C GLN A 64 11.65 7.11 34.61
N GLN A 65 10.75 6.97 33.63
CA GLN A 65 9.52 7.76 33.51
C GLN A 65 8.25 6.95 33.75
N ALA A 66 8.31 5.96 34.65
CA ALA A 66 7.17 5.16 35.09
C ALA A 66 6.38 4.52 33.92
N GLY A 67 7.08 3.91 32.96
CA GLY A 67 6.44 3.21 31.84
C GLY A 67 6.08 4.10 30.65
N ARG A 68 6.67 5.29 30.50
CA ARG A 68 6.54 6.07 29.26
C ARG A 68 7.39 5.45 28.15
N CYS A 69 6.75 4.97 27.08
CA CYS A 69 7.45 4.59 25.86
C CYS A 69 7.71 5.85 25.02
N VAL A 70 8.97 6.25 24.86
CA VAL A 70 9.38 7.29 23.92
C VAL A 70 10.08 6.62 22.75
N VAL A 71 9.67 7.00 21.52
CA VAL A 71 10.27 6.52 20.28
C VAL A 71 10.93 7.72 19.59
N TRP A 72 12.22 7.60 19.30
CA TRP A 72 12.97 8.64 18.60
C TRP A 72 12.71 8.60 17.08
N PRO A 73 12.61 9.75 16.38
CA PRO A 73 12.28 9.79 14.95
C PRO A 73 13.25 9.03 14.04
N ASP A 74 14.55 9.06 14.34
CA ASP A 74 15.60 8.35 13.61
C ASP A 74 15.47 6.83 13.77
N VAL A 75 15.22 6.35 14.99
CA VAL A 75 14.97 4.94 15.29
C VAL A 75 13.69 4.46 14.60
N ALA A 76 12.61 5.25 14.69
CA ALA A 76 11.35 4.95 14.02
C ALA A 76 11.53 4.80 12.50
N TYR A 77 12.29 5.71 11.88
CA TYR A 77 12.60 5.67 10.46
C TYR A 77 13.41 4.42 10.10
N LEU A 78 14.48 4.13 10.83
CA LEU A 78 15.33 2.96 10.59
C LEU A 78 14.52 1.65 10.67
N ARG A 79 13.69 1.48 11.70
CA ARG A 79 12.86 0.28 11.88
C ARG A 79 11.78 0.12 10.81
N ALA A 80 11.07 1.20 10.49
CA ALA A 80 10.11 1.18 9.40
C ALA A 80 10.80 0.85 8.07
N HIS A 81 12.00 1.36 7.85
CA HIS A 81 12.78 1.12 6.63
C HIS A 81 13.24 -0.34 6.53
N GLU A 82 13.82 -0.89 7.59
CA GLU A 82 14.23 -2.30 7.67
C GLU A 82 13.04 -3.24 7.38
N TYR A 83 11.88 -2.96 7.99
CA TYR A 83 10.68 -3.74 7.74
C TYR A 83 10.27 -3.70 6.26
N LEU A 84 10.24 -2.52 5.64
CA LEU A 84 9.83 -2.37 4.24
C LEU A 84 10.81 -3.03 3.27
N GLN A 85 12.12 -2.93 3.52
CA GLN A 85 13.11 -3.61 2.69
C GLN A 85 12.97 -5.13 2.75
N ALA A 86 12.63 -5.69 3.91
CA ALA A 86 12.47 -7.13 4.08
C ALA A 86 11.14 -7.66 3.51
N ASN A 87 10.04 -6.89 3.60
CA ASN A 87 8.69 -7.39 3.36
C ASN A 87 8.01 -6.82 2.10
N LEU A 88 8.44 -5.67 1.61
CA LEU A 88 7.87 -5.04 0.41
C LEU A 88 8.96 -4.38 -0.46
N PRO A 89 9.83 -5.17 -1.11
CA PRO A 89 10.90 -4.64 -1.95
C PRO A 89 10.33 -3.74 -3.05
N GLY A 90 10.94 -2.56 -3.22
CA GLY A 90 10.47 -1.53 -4.15
C GLY A 90 9.51 -0.50 -3.53
N ALA A 91 9.05 -0.71 -2.30
CA ALA A 91 8.37 0.35 -1.53
C ALA A 91 9.36 1.40 -1.03
N LEU A 92 8.97 2.66 -1.12
CA LEU A 92 9.71 3.80 -0.62
C LEU A 92 9.09 4.28 0.69
N LEU A 93 9.88 4.34 1.76
CA LEU A 93 9.51 5.01 2.99
C LEU A 93 9.59 6.53 2.79
N LEU A 94 8.47 7.22 2.95
CA LEU A 94 8.39 8.68 2.85
C LEU A 94 8.66 9.35 4.20
N SER A 95 8.04 8.84 5.27
CA SER A 95 8.27 9.31 6.63
C SER A 95 7.85 8.27 7.67
N ALA A 96 8.42 8.40 8.87
CA ALA A 96 8.07 7.61 10.05
C ALA A 96 8.14 8.55 11.26
N ASP A 97 7.01 9.19 11.57
CA ASP A 97 6.95 10.28 12.52
C ASP A 97 6.32 9.80 13.83
N PRO A 98 7.10 9.69 14.93
CA PRO A 98 6.56 9.45 16.26
C PRO A 98 5.90 10.73 16.80
N GLY A 99 4.81 10.58 17.53
CA GLY A 99 4.12 11.66 18.21
C GLY A 99 3.40 11.17 19.45
N ASP A 100 3.46 11.95 20.52
CA ASP A 100 2.82 11.62 21.78
C ASP A 100 1.31 11.93 21.72
N VAL A 101 0.51 11.02 22.24
CA VAL A 101 -0.94 11.15 22.41
C VAL A 101 -1.27 10.90 23.89
N SER A 102 -1.76 11.93 24.58
CA SER A 102 -2.24 11.78 25.96
C SER A 102 -3.65 11.20 25.98
N VAL A 103 -3.87 10.10 26.71
CA VAL A 103 -5.22 9.61 27.03
C VAL A 103 -5.60 10.07 28.43
N SER A 104 -6.84 10.53 28.59
CA SER A 104 -7.37 11.12 29.82
C SER A 104 -7.12 10.17 31.01
N GLY A 105 -6.26 10.57 31.96
CA GLY A 105 -5.93 9.77 33.14
C GLY A 105 -4.44 9.46 33.41
N SER A 106 -3.49 10.25 32.92
CA SER A 106 -2.02 10.11 33.17
C SER A 106 -1.27 9.06 32.32
N GLN A 107 -1.91 8.44 31.34
CA GLN A 107 -1.23 7.52 30.42
C GLN A 107 -0.83 8.26 29.13
N THR A 108 0.48 8.31 28.86
CA THR A 108 1.03 8.80 27.59
C THR A 108 1.18 7.61 26.64
N ILE A 109 0.49 7.65 25.51
CA ILE A 109 0.60 6.69 24.42
C ILE A 109 1.45 7.31 23.32
N THR A 110 2.37 6.55 22.75
CA THR A 110 3.15 7.02 21.60
C THR A 110 2.52 6.48 20.32
N ARG A 111 2.22 7.38 19.38
CA ARG A 111 1.68 7.06 18.06
C ARG A 111 2.79 7.24 17.03
N VAL A 112 3.12 6.20 16.29
CA VAL A 112 4.04 6.32 15.14
C VAL A 112 3.23 6.31 13.86
N THR A 113 3.42 7.33 13.01
CA THR A 113 2.76 7.43 11.70
C THR A 113 3.76 7.17 10.60
N VAL A 114 3.49 6.15 9.78
CA VAL A 114 4.36 5.75 8.67
C VAL A 114 3.67 6.04 7.35
N ARG A 115 4.42 6.65 6.43
CA ARG A 115 3.99 6.93 5.05
C ARG A 115 4.84 6.14 4.07
N VAL A 116 4.19 5.39 3.19
CA VAL A 116 4.83 4.52 2.21
C VAL A 116 4.31 4.85 0.81
N ARG A 117 5.21 4.84 -0.17
CA ARG A 117 4.89 4.92 -1.59
C ARG A 117 5.28 3.63 -2.29
N TYR A 118 4.39 3.07 -3.09
CA TYR A 118 4.60 1.84 -3.85
C TYR A 118 4.14 2.02 -5.29
N ARG A 119 4.90 1.47 -6.25
CA ARG A 119 4.57 1.56 -7.69
C ARG A 119 4.22 0.18 -8.21
N VAL A 120 3.17 0.10 -9.01
CA VAL A 120 2.75 -1.15 -9.67
C VAL A 120 2.60 -0.90 -11.16
N ASP A 121 3.20 -1.80 -11.95
CA ASP A 121 3.13 -1.77 -13.40
C ASP A 121 1.74 -2.21 -13.87
N THR A 122 1.21 -1.49 -14.84
CA THR A 122 -0.08 -1.76 -15.49
C THR A 122 0.16 -2.35 -16.87
N ALA A 123 -0.56 -3.41 -17.22
CA ALA A 123 -0.35 -4.11 -18.49
C ALA A 123 -1.22 -3.52 -19.61
N PHE A 124 -2.54 -3.49 -19.42
CA PHE A 124 -3.51 -3.07 -20.43
C PHE A 124 -3.73 -1.55 -20.43
N LEU A 125 -3.80 -0.92 -19.26
CA LEU A 125 -3.71 0.52 -19.08
C LEU A 125 -2.38 1.06 -19.65
N GLY A 126 -1.32 0.23 -19.63
CA GLY A 126 -0.04 0.53 -20.26
C GLY A 126 -0.14 0.72 -21.76
N ALA A 127 -0.99 -0.06 -22.44
CA ALA A 127 -1.24 0.06 -23.88
C ALA A 127 -1.94 1.37 -24.27
N VAL A 128 -2.63 2.02 -23.33
CA VAL A 128 -3.27 3.34 -23.49
C VAL A 128 -2.51 4.47 -22.78
N GLY A 129 -1.24 4.24 -22.42
CA GLY A 129 -0.32 5.28 -21.94
C GLY A 129 -0.11 5.36 -20.42
N PHE A 130 -0.89 4.63 -19.63
CA PHE A 130 -0.70 4.54 -18.18
C PHE A 130 0.12 3.32 -17.86
N ARG A 131 1.45 3.44 -17.81
CA ARG A 131 2.37 2.30 -17.61
C ARG A 131 2.56 1.91 -16.14
N GLN A 132 2.30 2.83 -15.23
CA GLN A 132 2.47 2.63 -13.80
C GLN A 132 1.41 3.38 -13.01
N ILE A 133 0.98 2.76 -11.91
CA ILE A 133 0.16 3.40 -10.88
C ILE A 133 1.01 3.58 -9.63
N THR A 134 1.11 4.81 -9.15
CA THR A 134 1.73 5.12 -7.86
C THR A 134 0.66 5.11 -6.77
N VAL A 135 0.90 4.36 -5.72
CA VAL A 135 0.03 4.25 -4.55
C VAL A 135 0.77 4.78 -3.34
N GLU A 136 0.10 5.61 -2.54
CA GLU A 136 0.58 6.05 -1.25
C GLU A 136 -0.34 5.53 -0.15
N ALA A 137 0.26 5.08 0.94
CA ALA A 137 -0.44 4.62 2.11
C ALA A 137 0.14 5.30 3.35
N THR A 138 -0.74 5.80 4.22
CA THR A 138 -0.40 6.30 5.54
C THR A 138 -1.11 5.44 6.57
N GLN A 139 -0.37 4.94 7.55
CA GLN A 139 -0.93 4.19 8.68
C GLN A 139 -0.24 4.60 9.96
N SER A 140 -0.90 4.33 11.08
CA SER A 140 -0.35 4.62 12.39
C SER A 140 -0.51 3.43 13.33
N ALA A 141 0.48 3.24 14.20
CA ALA A 141 0.45 2.28 15.28
C ALA A 141 0.59 3.01 16.61
N TYR A 142 0.02 2.39 17.65
CA TYR A 142 0.06 2.88 19.02
C TYR A 142 0.85 1.89 19.87
N THR A 143 1.72 2.39 20.72
CA THR A 143 2.42 1.59 21.72
C THR A 143 1.86 1.87 23.10
N TYR A 144 1.58 0.80 23.84
CA TYR A 144 1.05 0.83 25.20
C TYR A 144 2.05 0.11 26.10
N VAL A 145 2.31 0.67 27.27
CA VAL A 145 3.06 -0.02 28.32
C VAL A 145 2.03 -0.43 29.37
N SER A 146 1.74 -1.73 29.48
CA SER A 146 0.93 -2.23 30.59
C SER A 146 1.77 -2.14 31.86
N ASN A 147 1.28 -1.38 32.84
CA ASN A 147 1.81 -1.36 34.19
C ASN A 147 1.67 -2.74 34.86
#